data_AF-A0A8C3GZH8-F1
#
_entry.id   AF-A0A8C3GZH8-F1
#
_cell.length_a   1.000
_cell.length_b   1.000
_cell.length_c   1.000
_cell.angle_alpha   90.00
_cell.angle_beta   90.00
_cell.angle_gamma   90.00
#
_symmetry.space_group_name_H-M   'P 1'
#
loop_
_entity.id
_entity.type
_entity.pdbx_description
1 polymer ?
#
loop_
_entity_poly.entity_id
_entity_poly.type
_entity_poly.pdbx_seq_one_letter_code
_entity_poly.pdbx_strand_id
1 'polypeptide(L)'
;TPLFPAVVELCLSHGLGPVALANELLAFVTSKDLDLQLTPEGLDAFEHEVGVPDSPLCPKTPGDGGEPSHPLPAAPAWKHPSLVNVPLQGSQKRSNSTPETPRPKRAPSSRSPYGLFSPGSFSPSVTPSQKYSSRGGRGEVVASFGSVQSPAWSGRGGCAVKLFGCPEENLTKPYKFMFQKALDVREALAGRVEELGEVLRRHHGLDGFTSTALPAQEPVTVLGQITCDGNGKLNAKSVLLVGDREHSGGAQVPLDLSELPEYSLFPGQVVALEGTNSTGRRMVVSKLYEVTLLPGGILGGIEQRMVLVACGPFTPSDGVAFEPLSDLLEVVARDRPDVCILLGPFLDAKHEQVESCQLLGSFSDVFRLCLRTIIEGTRSAGSQLVLVPSLRDVAHDFVYPQPPFPFPDLPKEDRARVLLVPEPCTLDIDGVVFGLTSTDLLFHMGAEEISSSSGISDRFTRILRHILTQRSFYPLYPPSEELNVDYENLSAFAALPVTPDVLVTPSELRFFIKVSGDPKPPGAGPIPGAAPAWPPRS
;
A
#
# COMPACT_ATOMS: atom_id res chain seq x y z
N THR A 1 1.58 18.66 43.79
CA THR A 1 2.96 18.67 43.26
C THR A 1 3.39 17.40 42.49
N PRO A 2 2.83 16.19 42.67
CA PRO A 2 3.26 15.03 41.86
C PRO A 2 2.59 14.89 40.47
N LEU A 3 1.51 15.63 40.20
CA LEU A 3 0.72 15.49 38.96
C LEU A 3 1.14 16.43 37.82
N PHE A 4 2.00 17.41 38.11
CA PHE A 4 2.42 18.39 37.10
C PHE A 4 3.17 17.76 35.91
N PRO A 5 4.08 16.78 36.10
CA PRO A 5 4.72 16.08 34.98
C PRO A 5 3.72 15.34 34.09
N ALA A 6 2.75 14.63 34.68
CA ALA A 6 1.72 13.88 33.95
C ALA A 6 0.81 14.78 33.11
N VAL A 7 0.46 15.97 33.62
CA VAL A 7 -0.32 16.97 32.87
C VAL A 7 0.48 17.53 31.69
N VAL A 8 1.80 17.75 31.86
CA VAL A 8 2.67 18.20 30.77
C VAL A 8 2.81 17.11 29.69
N GLU A 9 2.91 15.86 30.10
CA GLU A 9 2.95 14.70 29.20
C GLU A 9 1.67 14.61 28.35
N LEU A 10 0.49 14.78 28.96
CA LEU A 10 -0.79 14.83 28.23
C LEU A 10 -0.90 16.00 27.24
N CYS A 11 -0.36 17.16 27.59
CA CYS A 11 -0.27 18.30 26.66
C CYS A 11 0.55 17.95 25.42
N LEU A 12 1.67 17.23 25.60
CA LEU A 12 2.56 16.84 24.51
C LEU A 12 1.98 15.70 23.68
N SER A 13 1.39 14.68 24.32
CA SER A 13 0.85 13.50 23.64
C SER A 13 -0.38 13.81 22.77
N HIS A 14 -1.24 14.74 23.21
CA HIS A 14 -2.46 15.12 22.49
C HIS A 14 -2.33 16.43 21.70
N GLY A 15 -1.16 17.10 21.71
CA GLY A 15 -0.95 18.37 21.02
C GLY A 15 -1.82 19.52 21.53
N LEU A 16 -2.34 19.41 22.76
CA LEU A 16 -3.22 20.40 23.37
C LEU A 16 -2.40 21.43 24.16
N GLY A 17 -2.66 22.71 23.90
CA GLY A 17 -2.12 23.78 24.73
C GLY A 17 -2.67 23.70 26.17
N PRO A 18 -1.97 24.27 27.18
CA PRO A 18 -2.34 24.13 28.59
C PRO A 18 -3.78 24.57 28.93
N VAL A 19 -4.29 25.60 28.24
CA VAL A 19 -5.65 26.11 28.43
C VAL A 19 -6.70 25.17 27.80
N ALA A 20 -6.38 24.58 26.64
CA ALA A 20 -7.26 23.63 25.98
C ALA A 20 -7.39 22.34 26.82
N LEU A 21 -6.25 21.81 27.29
CA LEU A 21 -6.23 20.64 28.18
C LEU A 21 -7.01 20.90 29.48
N ALA A 22 -6.85 22.07 30.09
CA ALA A 22 -7.60 22.43 31.30
C ALA A 22 -9.12 22.50 31.07
N ASN A 23 -9.55 22.99 29.90
CA ASN A 23 -10.97 23.06 29.55
C ASN A 23 -11.56 21.67 29.29
N GLU A 24 -10.85 20.81 28.56
CA GLU A 24 -11.27 19.43 28.30
C GLU A 24 -11.33 18.62 29.60
N LEU A 25 -10.32 18.75 30.46
CA LEU A 25 -10.30 18.09 31.77
C LEU A 25 -11.47 18.57 32.65
N LEU A 26 -11.75 19.87 32.65
CA LEU A 26 -12.90 20.42 33.39
C LEU A 26 -14.23 19.89 32.83
N ALA A 27 -14.36 19.79 31.50
CA ALA A 27 -15.54 19.21 30.86
C ALA A 27 -15.73 17.73 31.22
N PHE A 28 -14.65 16.94 31.24
CA PHE A 28 -14.65 15.54 31.65
C PHE A 28 -15.04 15.35 33.13
N VAL A 29 -14.42 16.10 34.04
CA VAL A 29 -14.74 16.02 35.47
C VAL A 29 -16.20 16.40 35.72
N THR A 30 -16.70 17.41 35.01
CA THR A 30 -18.10 17.85 35.11
C THR A 30 -19.07 16.83 34.52
N SER A 31 -18.72 16.16 33.41
CA SER A 31 -19.60 15.19 32.75
C SER A 31 -19.72 13.87 33.51
N LYS A 32 -18.70 13.52 34.31
CA LYS A 32 -18.64 12.28 35.12
C LYS A 32 -18.99 12.49 36.60
N ASP A 33 -19.33 13.71 37.01
CA ASP A 33 -19.62 14.08 38.41
C ASP A 33 -18.50 13.67 39.38
N LEU A 34 -17.24 13.83 38.93
CA LEU A 34 -16.05 13.51 39.71
C LEU A 34 -15.68 14.69 40.61
N ASP A 35 -15.05 14.40 41.76
CA ASP A 35 -14.57 15.41 42.69
C ASP A 35 -13.48 16.27 42.02
N LEU A 36 -13.44 17.58 42.26
CA LEU A 36 -12.55 18.55 41.58
C LEU A 36 -11.05 18.34 41.89
N GLN A 37 -10.71 17.37 42.74
CA GLN A 37 -9.34 17.03 43.03
C GLN A 37 -8.78 16.11 41.94
N LEU A 38 -7.84 16.64 41.17
CA LEU A 38 -7.02 15.86 40.25
C LEU A 38 -6.30 14.73 41.00
N THR A 39 -6.63 13.49 40.68
CA THR A 39 -5.94 12.27 41.13
C THR A 39 -5.24 11.59 39.95
N PRO A 40 -4.19 10.77 40.18
CA PRO A 40 -3.56 9.97 39.13
C PRO A 40 -4.58 9.10 38.38
N GLU A 41 -5.51 8.47 39.10
CA GLU A 41 -6.54 7.60 38.51
C GLU A 41 -7.54 8.39 37.64
N GLY A 42 -7.81 9.65 37.99
CA GLY A 42 -8.66 10.53 37.20
C GLY A 42 -7.99 11.01 35.91
N LEU A 43 -6.67 11.20 35.92
CA LEU A 43 -5.89 11.54 34.72
C LEU A 43 -5.79 10.37 33.75
N ASP A 44 -5.61 9.15 34.27
CA ASP A 44 -5.57 7.92 33.47
C ASP A 44 -6.93 7.65 32.80
N ALA A 45 -8.03 7.87 33.54
CA ALA A 45 -9.39 7.78 33.00
C ALA A 45 -9.68 8.85 31.92
N PHE A 46 -9.15 10.06 32.10
CA PHE A 46 -9.27 11.16 31.13
C PHE A 46 -8.50 10.84 29.83
N GLU A 47 -7.27 10.33 29.93
CA GLU A 47 -6.45 9.95 28.77
C GLU A 47 -7.14 8.89 27.90
N HIS A 48 -7.81 7.91 28.53
CA HIS A 48 -8.59 6.90 27.83
C HIS A 48 -9.81 7.45 27.07
N GLU A 49 -10.41 8.57 27.51
CA GLU A 49 -11.62 9.14 26.91
C GLU A 49 -11.30 10.19 25.82
N VAL A 50 -10.26 11.01 26.01
CA VAL A 50 -9.78 11.98 25.00
C VAL A 50 -9.21 11.29 23.75
N GLY A 51 -8.88 10.00 23.85
CA GLY A 51 -8.49 9.16 22.72
C GLY A 51 -9.64 8.76 21.77
N VAL A 52 -10.91 9.11 22.06
CA VAL A 52 -12.07 8.77 21.23
C VAL A 52 -12.66 10.05 20.61
N PRO A 53 -12.67 10.22 19.28
CA PRO A 53 -13.35 11.35 18.66
C PRO A 53 -14.87 11.23 18.83
N ASP A 54 -15.49 12.23 19.45
CA ASP A 54 -16.93 12.28 19.73
C ASP A 54 -17.77 12.26 18.43
N SER A 55 -18.55 11.19 18.27
CA SER A 55 -19.75 11.20 17.42
C SER A 55 -20.96 11.71 18.23
N PRO A 56 -21.87 12.52 17.67
CA PRO A 56 -22.94 13.15 18.45
C PRO A 56 -23.94 12.12 18.98
N LEU A 57 -23.98 11.95 20.30
CA LEU A 57 -24.95 11.13 21.03
C LEU A 57 -26.29 11.87 21.16
N CYS A 58 -27.37 11.26 20.67
CA CYS A 58 -28.75 11.67 20.98
C CYS A 58 -29.08 11.38 22.47
N PRO A 59 -29.82 12.26 23.17
CA PRO A 59 -30.15 12.05 24.58
C PRO A 59 -31.20 10.94 24.73
N LYS A 60 -30.95 9.97 25.62
CA LYS A 60 -31.96 9.02 26.10
C LYS A 60 -32.57 9.53 27.41
N THR A 61 -33.89 9.65 27.44
CA THR A 61 -34.69 9.86 28.67
C THR A 61 -34.91 8.55 29.44
N PRO A 62 -35.07 8.59 30.78
CA PRO A 62 -35.22 7.39 31.61
C PRO A 62 -36.69 6.98 31.77
N GLY A 63 -36.96 5.66 31.85
CA GLY A 63 -38.31 5.13 32.09
C GLY A 63 -38.30 3.62 32.42
N ASP A 64 -38.98 3.30 33.50
CA ASP A 64 -39.00 2.07 34.30
C ASP A 64 -39.94 0.94 33.79
N GLY A 65 -39.63 -0.32 34.12
CA GLY A 65 -40.57 -1.44 34.40
C GLY A 65 -41.38 -2.17 33.30
N GLY A 66 -41.17 -3.50 33.16
CA GLY A 66 -42.24 -4.49 32.92
C GLY A 66 -42.20 -5.38 31.64
N GLU A 67 -42.01 -6.70 31.80
CA GLU A 67 -42.29 -7.78 30.82
C GLU A 67 -43.80 -8.21 30.82
N PRO A 68 -44.30 -9.19 30.00
CA PRO A 68 -44.12 -9.48 28.56
C PRO A 68 -45.46 -9.85 27.83
N SER A 69 -45.55 -9.77 26.48
CA SER A 69 -46.48 -10.61 25.66
C SER A 69 -46.31 -10.47 24.13
N HIS A 70 -46.24 -11.60 23.43
CA HIS A 70 -46.29 -11.82 21.95
C HIS A 70 -47.67 -11.46 21.30
N PRO A 71 -47.94 -11.64 19.97
CA PRO A 71 -47.20 -11.32 18.72
C PRO A 71 -48.06 -10.65 17.57
N LEU A 72 -47.39 -10.01 16.59
CA LEU A 72 -47.81 -9.64 15.18
C LEU A 72 -48.97 -8.60 14.99
N PRO A 73 -49.18 -7.92 13.82
CA PRO A 73 -48.59 -8.06 12.47
C PRO A 73 -48.14 -6.73 11.78
N ALA A 74 -47.71 -6.82 10.52
CA ALA A 74 -47.08 -5.81 9.67
C ALA A 74 -48.00 -4.67 9.14
N ALA A 75 -47.42 -3.46 8.98
CA ALA A 75 -47.60 -2.41 7.94
C ALA A 75 -47.14 -1.03 8.48
N PRO A 76 -46.98 0.05 7.69
CA PRO A 76 -46.48 0.24 6.32
C PRO A 76 -45.27 1.22 6.27
N ALA A 77 -44.71 1.42 5.08
CA ALA A 77 -43.59 2.33 4.81
C ALA A 77 -43.88 3.81 5.15
N TRP A 78 -42.92 4.47 5.83
CA TRP A 78 -42.92 5.91 6.06
C TRP A 78 -41.76 6.57 5.30
N LYS A 79 -42.10 7.61 4.53
CA LYS A 79 -41.20 8.46 3.73
C LYS A 79 -40.46 9.43 4.66
N HIS A 80 -39.14 9.57 4.49
CA HIS A 80 -38.36 10.63 5.13
C HIS A 80 -38.53 11.98 4.39
N PRO A 81 -38.69 13.11 5.10
CA PRO A 81 -38.69 14.44 4.51
C PRO A 81 -37.27 14.97 4.29
N SER A 82 -37.11 15.70 3.19
CA SER A 82 -35.96 16.48 2.77
C SER A 82 -35.64 17.61 3.75
N LEU A 83 -34.37 17.74 4.13
CA LEU A 83 -33.86 18.91 4.87
C LEU A 83 -33.05 19.83 3.97
N VAL A 84 -33.32 21.11 4.18
CA VAL A 84 -32.95 22.30 3.41
C VAL A 84 -31.56 22.76 3.82
N ASN A 85 -30.67 22.98 2.85
CA ASN A 85 -29.38 23.64 3.06
C ASN A 85 -29.57 25.15 3.26
N VAL A 86 -28.93 25.70 4.30
CA VAL A 86 -28.73 27.15 4.51
C VAL A 86 -27.21 27.41 4.51
N PRO A 87 -26.71 28.49 3.85
CA PRO A 87 -25.32 28.61 3.45
C PRO A 87 -24.44 29.32 4.48
N LEU A 88 -23.16 28.92 4.59
CA LEU A 88 -22.11 29.70 5.24
C LEU A 88 -21.26 30.43 4.20
N GLN A 89 -21.14 31.75 4.41
CA GLN A 89 -20.50 32.73 3.55
C GLN A 89 -19.01 32.82 3.89
N GLY A 90 -18.14 32.63 2.88
CA GLY A 90 -16.70 32.82 2.96
C GLY A 90 -16.19 33.58 1.73
N SER A 91 -15.27 34.52 1.95
CA SER A 91 -15.01 35.73 1.15
C SER A 91 -14.21 35.52 -0.16
N GLN A 92 -14.38 36.48 -1.09
CA GLN A 92 -13.93 36.49 -2.49
C GLN A 92 -12.46 36.94 -2.72
N LYS A 93 -11.74 36.26 -3.63
CA LYS A 93 -10.82 36.76 -4.70
C LYS A 93 -9.88 35.61 -5.10
N ARG A 94 -9.53 35.29 -6.36
CA ARG A 94 -9.80 35.83 -7.70
C ARG A 94 -9.34 34.71 -8.67
N SER A 95 -10.22 34.16 -9.50
CA SER A 95 -9.88 33.11 -10.47
C SER A 95 -9.28 33.75 -11.74
N ASN A 96 -8.01 33.47 -12.04
CA ASN A 96 -7.45 33.74 -13.37
C ASN A 96 -7.69 32.54 -14.29
N SER A 97 -8.43 32.82 -15.36
CA SER A 97 -8.88 31.96 -16.44
C SER A 97 -7.80 31.65 -17.47
N THR A 98 -7.78 30.41 -17.99
CA THR A 98 -7.58 30.09 -19.42
C THR A 98 -8.04 28.64 -19.69
N PRO A 99 -8.40 28.26 -20.92
CA PRO A 99 -9.75 27.81 -21.25
C PRO A 99 -9.86 26.30 -21.46
N GLU A 100 -10.90 25.68 -20.90
CA GLU A 100 -11.28 24.30 -21.18
C GLU A 100 -11.83 24.15 -22.61
N THR A 101 -11.30 23.16 -23.33
CA THR A 101 -11.84 22.63 -24.58
C THR A 101 -13.25 22.07 -24.39
N PRO A 102 -14.16 22.18 -25.38
CA PRO A 102 -15.57 21.85 -25.20
C PRO A 102 -15.79 20.33 -25.08
N ARG A 103 -16.34 19.89 -23.95
CA ARG A 103 -16.85 18.52 -23.75
C ARG A 103 -18.05 18.26 -24.68
N PRO A 104 -18.12 17.12 -25.40
CA PRO A 104 -19.30 16.77 -26.17
C PRO A 104 -20.48 16.41 -25.24
N LYS A 105 -21.65 16.97 -25.54
CA LYS A 105 -22.93 16.70 -24.88
C LYS A 105 -23.37 15.25 -25.13
N ARG A 106 -23.35 14.42 -24.08
CA ARG A 106 -24.33 13.34 -23.80
C ARG A 106 -23.98 12.70 -22.45
N ALA A 107 -24.58 13.21 -21.38
CA ALA A 107 -24.71 12.47 -20.13
C ALA A 107 -26.11 11.83 -20.10
N PRO A 108 -26.26 10.53 -19.79
CA PRO A 108 -27.57 10.00 -19.46
C PRO A 108 -27.95 10.40 -18.04
N SER A 109 -29.23 10.73 -17.89
CA SER A 109 -29.92 11.10 -16.65
C SER A 109 -29.72 10.10 -15.51
N SER A 110 -29.75 10.61 -14.28
CA SER A 110 -29.81 9.84 -13.03
C SER A 110 -30.81 8.69 -13.14
N ARG A 111 -30.35 7.45 -12.90
CA ARG A 111 -31.22 6.28 -12.86
C ARG A 111 -31.86 6.15 -11.48
N SER A 112 -33.18 6.10 -11.49
CA SER A 112 -34.03 5.66 -10.38
C SER A 112 -33.69 4.21 -9.97
N PRO A 113 -33.80 3.84 -8.67
CA PRO A 113 -33.45 2.50 -8.17
C PRO A 113 -34.32 1.36 -8.73
N TYR A 114 -35.32 1.65 -9.58
CA TYR A 114 -36.20 0.65 -10.21
C TYR A 114 -35.73 0.17 -11.60
N GLY A 115 -34.57 0.63 -12.09
CA GLY A 115 -34.05 0.25 -13.41
C GLY A 115 -33.44 -1.16 -13.52
N LEU A 116 -33.35 -1.91 -12.41
CA LEU A 116 -32.68 -3.22 -12.35
C LEU A 116 -33.45 -4.38 -13.03
N PHE A 117 -34.68 -4.15 -13.51
CA PHE A 117 -35.54 -5.19 -14.08
C PHE A 117 -35.99 -4.90 -15.52
N SER A 118 -35.08 -4.41 -16.38
CA SER A 118 -35.34 -4.37 -17.84
C SER A 118 -34.81 -5.65 -18.50
N PRO A 119 -35.54 -6.25 -19.47
CA PRO A 119 -35.10 -7.48 -20.15
C PRO A 119 -33.73 -7.37 -20.84
N GLY A 120 -33.34 -6.15 -21.25
CA GLY A 120 -32.03 -5.87 -21.87
C GLY A 120 -30.84 -5.96 -20.91
N SER A 121 -31.06 -6.00 -19.59
CA SER A 121 -30.01 -6.19 -18.59
C SER A 121 -29.47 -7.63 -18.55
N PHE A 122 -30.17 -8.58 -19.17
CA PHE A 122 -29.87 -10.02 -19.13
C PHE A 122 -29.44 -10.61 -20.48
N SER A 123 -29.32 -9.76 -21.52
CA SER A 123 -28.85 -10.21 -22.83
C SER A 123 -27.31 -10.27 -22.86
N PRO A 124 -26.70 -11.31 -23.44
CA PRO A 124 -25.26 -11.35 -23.66
C PRO A 124 -24.77 -10.12 -24.40
N SER A 125 -23.57 -9.64 -24.06
CA SER A 125 -22.88 -8.57 -24.79
C SER A 125 -22.94 -8.87 -26.29
N VAL A 126 -23.40 -7.91 -27.10
CA VAL A 126 -23.58 -8.12 -28.54
C VAL A 126 -22.23 -8.16 -29.28
N THR A 127 -21.17 -7.60 -28.67
CA THR A 127 -19.80 -7.54 -29.23
C THR A 127 -18.72 -7.44 -28.13
N PRO A 128 -18.59 -8.37 -27.18
CA PRO A 128 -17.55 -8.31 -26.16
C PRO A 128 -16.16 -8.42 -26.81
N SER A 129 -15.19 -7.66 -26.31
CA SER A 129 -13.75 -7.85 -26.60
C SER A 129 -13.31 -7.69 -28.07
N GLN A 130 -14.08 -6.96 -28.90
CA GLN A 130 -13.74 -6.78 -30.33
C GLN A 130 -12.39 -6.09 -30.53
N LYS A 131 -12.08 -5.07 -29.71
CA LYS A 131 -10.80 -4.36 -29.78
C LYS A 131 -9.62 -5.27 -29.42
N TYR A 132 -9.78 -6.07 -28.36
CA TYR A 132 -8.76 -7.02 -27.93
C TYR A 132 -8.50 -8.10 -28.99
N SER A 133 -9.56 -8.66 -29.58
CA SER A 133 -9.46 -9.74 -30.58
C SER A 133 -8.86 -9.28 -31.91
N SER A 134 -9.04 -8.01 -32.27
CA SER A 134 -8.54 -7.43 -33.52
C SER A 134 -7.17 -6.74 -33.39
N ARG A 135 -6.49 -6.90 -32.24
CA ARG A 135 -5.21 -6.24 -31.97
C ARG A 135 -4.11 -6.69 -32.94
N GLY A 136 -3.32 -5.74 -33.44
CA GLY A 136 -2.20 -6.01 -34.36
C GLY A 136 -0.88 -6.39 -33.67
N GLY A 137 -0.68 -6.00 -32.41
CA GLY A 137 0.59 -6.17 -31.67
C GLY A 137 0.75 -7.51 -30.95
N ARG A 138 0.05 -8.58 -31.37
CA ARG A 138 0.13 -9.89 -30.70
C ARG A 138 1.55 -10.45 -30.82
N GLY A 139 2.22 -10.65 -29.69
CA GLY A 139 3.59 -11.20 -29.61
C GLY A 139 4.71 -10.19 -29.87
N GLU A 140 4.39 -8.89 -29.98
CA GLU A 140 5.41 -7.85 -30.15
C GLU A 140 6.25 -7.67 -28.88
N VAL A 141 7.58 -7.66 -29.04
CA VAL A 141 8.51 -7.34 -27.94
C VAL A 141 8.64 -5.83 -27.82
N VAL A 142 8.04 -5.25 -26.79
CA VAL A 142 7.98 -3.80 -26.59
C VAL A 142 9.13 -3.23 -25.75
N ALA A 143 9.85 -4.09 -25.02
CA ALA A 143 11.05 -3.77 -24.25
C ALA A 143 11.95 -5.00 -24.17
N SER A 144 13.26 -4.79 -24.11
CA SER A 144 14.26 -5.85 -23.94
C SER A 144 15.37 -5.40 -23.00
N PHE A 145 15.99 -6.35 -22.32
CA PHE A 145 17.10 -6.11 -21.41
C PHE A 145 18.08 -7.29 -21.45
N GLY A 146 19.38 -7.02 -21.33
CA GLY A 146 20.44 -8.02 -21.41
C GLY A 146 20.80 -8.44 -22.84
N SER A 147 21.60 -9.51 -22.96
CA SER A 147 21.98 -10.09 -24.26
C SER A 147 20.87 -11.01 -24.75
N VAL A 148 19.92 -10.46 -25.51
CA VAL A 148 18.83 -11.23 -26.10
C VAL A 148 19.32 -11.85 -27.42
N GLN A 149 19.59 -13.16 -27.42
CA GLN A 149 19.85 -13.93 -28.65
C GLN A 149 18.60 -14.76 -28.99
N SER A 150 17.94 -14.42 -30.10
CA SER A 150 16.78 -15.13 -30.69
C SER A 150 15.43 -15.00 -29.94
N PRO A 151 14.28 -14.94 -30.64
CA PRO A 151 12.94 -14.83 -30.02
C PRO A 151 12.36 -16.16 -29.53
N ALA A 152 13.10 -17.27 -29.61
CA ALA A 152 12.63 -18.58 -29.16
C ALA A 152 12.84 -18.73 -27.65
N TRP A 153 11.87 -18.23 -26.88
CA TRP A 153 11.83 -18.42 -25.43
C TRP A 153 11.31 -19.82 -25.12
N SER A 154 12.09 -20.61 -24.36
CA SER A 154 11.64 -21.92 -23.91
C SER A 154 12.27 -22.32 -22.57
N GLY A 155 11.44 -22.82 -21.65
CA GLY A 155 11.90 -23.41 -20.39
C GLY A 155 12.35 -24.87 -20.56
N ARG A 156 13.01 -25.41 -19.54
CA ARG A 156 13.56 -26.78 -19.55
C ARG A 156 12.85 -27.74 -18.58
N GLY A 157 11.98 -27.23 -17.73
CA GLY A 157 11.34 -27.93 -16.62
C GLY A 157 12.28 -28.17 -15.44
N GLY A 158 11.71 -28.62 -14.31
CA GLY A 158 12.50 -29.07 -13.15
C GLY A 158 13.10 -27.94 -12.31
N CYS A 159 12.32 -26.90 -12.00
CA CYS A 159 12.71 -25.80 -11.11
C CYS A 159 12.12 -25.99 -9.71
N ALA A 160 12.88 -25.67 -8.66
CA ALA A 160 12.34 -25.57 -7.31
C ALA A 160 11.92 -24.12 -7.02
N VAL A 161 10.71 -23.94 -6.51
CA VAL A 161 10.19 -22.63 -6.08
C VAL A 161 9.75 -22.76 -4.63
N LYS A 162 10.23 -21.86 -3.77
CA LYS A 162 9.85 -21.81 -2.36
C LYS A 162 9.81 -20.37 -1.86
N LEU A 163 9.08 -20.13 -0.78
CA LEU A 163 9.16 -18.87 -0.04
C LEU A 163 10.58 -18.70 0.51
N PHE A 164 11.12 -17.48 0.40
CA PHE A 164 12.42 -17.11 0.93
C PHE A 164 12.32 -16.80 2.42
N GLY A 165 13.42 -17.00 3.16
CA GLY A 165 13.49 -16.68 4.58
C GLY A 165 12.88 -17.73 5.50
N CYS A 166 12.67 -17.36 6.76
CA CYS A 166 12.11 -18.25 7.76
C CYS A 166 10.58 -18.37 7.56
N PRO A 167 9.97 -19.55 7.79
CA PRO A 167 8.52 -19.71 7.67
C PRO A 167 7.71 -18.73 8.55
N GLU A 168 8.26 -18.32 9.68
CA GLU A 168 7.65 -17.37 10.62
C GLU A 168 7.57 -15.93 10.06
N GLU A 169 8.46 -15.58 9.13
CA GLU A 169 8.50 -14.26 8.46
C GLU A 169 7.53 -14.20 7.28
N ASN A 170 6.92 -15.33 6.91
CA ASN A 170 6.02 -15.44 5.77
C ASN A 170 4.56 -15.55 6.23
N LEU A 171 3.71 -14.67 5.70
CA LEU A 171 2.27 -14.73 5.97
C LEU A 171 1.64 -15.95 5.28
N THR A 172 1.45 -17.04 6.02
CA THR A 172 0.91 -18.31 5.48
C THR A 172 -0.54 -18.57 5.86
N LYS A 173 -1.09 -17.81 6.80
CA LYS A 173 -2.43 -18.00 7.36
C LYS A 173 -3.20 -16.68 7.35
N PRO A 174 -4.53 -16.73 7.24
CA PRO A 174 -5.36 -15.55 7.42
C PRO A 174 -5.23 -15.02 8.86
N TYR A 175 -5.35 -13.71 9.00
CA TYR A 175 -5.36 -13.01 10.28
C TYR A 175 -6.65 -12.20 10.44
N LYS A 176 -6.90 -11.71 11.66
CA LYS A 176 -8.06 -10.87 11.94
C LYS A 176 -7.69 -9.42 11.65
N PHE A 177 -8.53 -8.74 10.89
CA PHE A 177 -8.47 -7.31 10.62
C PHE A 177 -9.82 -6.67 11.01
N MET A 178 -10.08 -5.45 10.54
CA MET A 178 -11.25 -4.59 10.87
C MET A 178 -11.20 -3.89 12.23
N PHE A 179 -10.14 -4.11 13.02
CA PHE A 179 -9.88 -3.37 14.24
C PHE A 179 -8.38 -3.29 14.46
N GLN A 180 -7.87 -2.06 14.65
CA GLN A 180 -6.50 -1.79 15.05
C GLN A 180 -6.54 -0.79 16.19
N LYS A 181 -5.72 -1.00 17.24
CA LYS A 181 -5.61 0.00 18.30
C LYS A 181 -4.60 1.05 17.87
N ALA A 182 -4.89 2.32 18.13
CA ALA A 182 -3.99 3.41 17.81
C ALA A 182 -2.61 3.25 18.46
N LEU A 183 -2.55 2.68 19.68
CA LEU A 183 -1.29 2.37 20.36
C LEU A 183 -0.47 1.34 19.58
N ASP A 184 -1.08 0.23 19.16
CA ASP A 184 -0.38 -0.84 18.42
C ASP A 184 0.14 -0.32 17.07
N VAL A 185 -0.65 0.51 16.37
CA VAL A 185 -0.22 1.21 15.15
C VAL A 185 0.97 2.13 15.42
N ARG A 186 0.91 2.91 16.49
CA ARG A 186 2.01 3.81 16.90
C ARG A 186 3.29 3.02 17.18
N GLU A 187 3.19 1.90 17.89
CA GLU A 187 4.33 1.02 18.17
C GLU A 187 4.95 0.45 16.89
N ALA A 188 4.13 -0.02 15.94
CA ALA A 188 4.62 -0.54 14.66
C ALA A 188 5.36 0.52 13.84
N LEU A 189 4.85 1.75 13.80
CA LEU A 189 5.50 2.86 13.09
C LEU A 189 6.78 3.32 13.80
N ALA A 190 6.77 3.43 15.12
CA ALA A 190 7.93 3.83 15.92
C ALA A 190 9.07 2.80 15.81
N GLY A 191 8.76 1.51 15.96
CA GLY A 191 9.75 0.44 15.85
C GLY A 191 10.49 0.45 14.51
N ARG A 192 9.76 0.70 13.41
CA ARG A 192 10.36 0.84 12.08
C ARG A 192 11.37 2.00 11.99
N VAL A 193 11.05 3.15 12.59
CA VAL A 193 11.96 4.32 12.59
C VAL A 193 13.22 4.00 13.39
N GLU A 194 13.07 3.38 14.56
CA GLU A 194 14.17 3.01 15.46
C GLU A 194 15.08 1.95 14.82
N GLU A 195 14.52 0.91 14.20
CA GLU A 195 15.26 -0.14 13.48
C GLU A 195 16.11 0.41 12.33
N LEU A 196 15.52 1.27 11.49
CA LEU A 196 16.24 1.90 10.38
C LEU A 196 17.23 2.97 10.86
N GLY A 197 16.92 3.66 11.97
CA GLY A 197 17.82 4.59 12.64
C GLY A 197 19.11 3.92 13.09
N GLU A 198 19.00 2.73 13.69
CA GLU A 198 20.16 1.93 14.08
C GLU A 198 21.03 1.49 12.89
N VAL A 199 20.40 1.19 11.75
CA VAL A 199 21.11 0.90 10.51
C VAL A 199 21.85 2.14 10.00
N LEU A 200 21.19 3.29 9.98
CA LEU A 200 21.78 4.57 9.57
C LEU A 200 22.98 4.94 10.44
N ARG A 201 22.82 4.82 11.77
CA ARG A 201 23.88 5.11 12.74
C ARG A 201 25.12 4.27 12.50
N ARG A 202 24.97 2.95 12.37
CA ARG A 202 26.10 2.03 12.15
C ARG A 202 26.76 2.22 10.79
N HIS A 203 25.96 2.42 9.74
CA HIS A 203 26.49 2.54 8.38
C HIS A 203 27.28 3.84 8.17
N HIS A 204 26.76 4.96 8.68
CA HIS A 204 27.38 6.27 8.50
C HIS A 204 28.32 6.67 9.65
N GLY A 205 28.47 5.82 10.68
CA GLY A 205 29.34 6.08 11.82
C GLY A 205 28.89 7.30 12.64
N LEU A 206 27.58 7.46 12.85
CA LEU A 206 27.01 8.60 13.57
C LEU A 206 27.19 8.42 15.09
N ASP A 207 27.58 9.48 15.79
CA ASP A 207 27.81 9.45 17.24
C ASP A 207 26.52 9.22 18.05
N GLY A 208 25.37 9.61 17.50
CA GLY A 208 24.06 9.43 18.10
C GLY A 208 23.03 10.40 17.50
N PHE A 209 21.79 10.27 17.95
CA PHE A 209 20.71 11.17 17.56
C PHE A 209 20.35 12.13 18.70
N THR A 210 20.05 13.37 18.35
CA THR A 210 19.54 14.38 19.27
C THR A 210 18.04 14.56 19.11
N SER A 211 17.38 15.13 20.11
CA SER A 211 15.96 15.46 20.05
C SER A 211 15.67 16.55 19.01
N THR A 212 14.64 16.34 18.17
CA THR A 212 14.16 17.36 17.22
C THR A 212 13.50 18.57 17.92
N ALA A 213 13.03 18.41 19.16
CA ALA A 213 12.34 19.43 19.93
C ALA A 213 13.28 20.47 20.57
N LEU A 214 14.55 20.13 20.74
CA LEU A 214 15.50 20.96 21.48
C LEU A 214 16.21 21.95 20.55
N PRO A 215 16.30 23.24 20.93
CA PRO A 215 17.10 24.20 20.18
C PRO A 215 18.58 23.85 20.22
N ALA A 216 19.26 23.97 19.08
CA ALA A 216 20.70 23.78 18.94
C ALA A 216 21.30 24.88 18.05
N GLN A 217 22.40 25.51 18.51
CA GLN A 217 23.14 26.50 17.73
C GLN A 217 24.18 25.88 16.80
N GLU A 218 24.68 24.70 17.16
CA GLU A 218 25.59 23.91 16.34
C GLU A 218 24.80 22.85 15.53
N PRO A 219 25.34 22.37 14.40
CA PRO A 219 24.71 21.29 13.65
C PRO A 219 24.54 20.04 14.50
N VAL A 220 23.33 19.48 14.47
CA VAL A 220 22.96 18.25 15.19
C VAL A 220 22.42 17.22 14.22
N THR A 221 22.57 15.94 14.57
CA THR A 221 22.02 14.83 13.80
C THR A 221 20.74 14.33 14.44
N VAL A 222 19.65 14.30 13.68
CA VAL A 222 18.33 13.86 14.14
C VAL A 222 17.82 12.70 13.28
N LEU A 223 17.02 11.83 13.89
CA LEU A 223 16.33 10.72 13.25
C LEU A 223 14.84 11.03 13.17
N GLY A 224 14.19 10.65 12.08
CA GLY A 224 12.74 10.72 12.02
C GLY A 224 12.14 10.24 10.71
N GLN A 225 10.84 10.42 10.62
CA GLN A 225 10.02 10.08 9.47
C GLN A 225 9.49 11.36 8.79
N ILE A 226 9.59 11.41 7.46
CA ILE A 226 9.05 12.52 6.68
C ILE A 226 7.51 12.47 6.66
N THR A 227 6.87 13.61 6.86
CA THR A 227 5.42 13.78 6.68
C THR A 227 5.08 15.14 6.04
N CYS A 228 3.81 15.36 5.76
CA CYS A 228 3.27 16.61 5.23
C CYS A 228 2.59 17.41 6.35
N ASP A 229 2.69 18.74 6.30
CA ASP A 229 2.00 19.64 7.24
C ASP A 229 0.47 19.76 7.05
N GLY A 230 -0.09 19.04 6.08
CA GLY A 230 -1.52 18.96 5.84
C GLY A 230 -1.90 17.78 4.94
N ASN A 231 -3.18 17.71 4.58
CA ASN A 231 -3.75 16.60 3.78
C ASN A 231 -3.50 16.74 2.27
N GLY A 232 -2.69 17.72 1.87
CA GLY A 232 -2.35 17.94 0.47
C GLY A 232 -1.08 17.19 0.07
N LYS A 233 -0.82 17.18 -1.24
CA LYS A 233 0.42 16.63 -1.79
C LYS A 233 1.66 17.31 -1.19
N LEU A 234 2.65 16.49 -0.83
CA LEU A 234 3.93 16.96 -0.31
C LEU A 234 4.61 17.93 -1.29
N ASN A 235 5.18 19.02 -0.76
CA ASN A 235 5.99 19.97 -1.51
C ASN A 235 7.17 20.45 -0.64
N ALA A 236 8.16 21.11 -1.25
CA ALA A 236 9.39 21.50 -0.56
C ALA A 236 9.21 22.44 0.66
N LYS A 237 8.05 23.09 0.79
CA LYS A 237 7.74 23.99 1.91
C LYS A 237 6.88 23.35 3.00
N SER A 238 6.27 22.21 2.70
CA SER A 238 5.36 21.50 3.61
C SER A 238 5.99 20.26 4.27
N VAL A 239 7.31 20.10 4.14
CA VAL A 239 8.03 18.94 4.68
C VAL A 239 8.19 19.09 6.18
N LEU A 240 7.65 18.11 6.92
CA LEU A 240 7.86 17.95 8.35
C LEU A 240 8.68 16.69 8.62
N LEU A 241 9.45 16.72 9.71
CA LEU A 241 10.06 15.54 10.29
C LEU A 241 9.36 15.22 11.61
N VAL A 242 8.80 14.02 11.71
CA VAL A 242 8.36 13.45 12.98
C VAL A 242 9.54 12.71 13.58
N GLY A 243 10.07 13.22 14.68
CA GLY A 243 11.17 12.57 15.39
C GLY A 243 10.76 11.21 15.93
N ASP A 244 11.73 10.32 16.11
CA ASP A 244 11.51 9.03 16.73
C ASP A 244 11.05 9.16 18.20
N ARG A 245 10.55 8.07 18.76
CA ARG A 245 10.04 8.07 20.12
C ARG A 245 11.16 8.14 21.16
N GLU A 246 12.23 7.36 20.98
CA GLU A 246 13.32 7.22 21.93
C GLU A 246 14.03 8.56 22.21
N HIS A 247 14.34 9.34 21.17
CA HIS A 247 15.13 10.57 21.30
C HIS A 247 14.27 11.84 21.30
N SER A 248 13.14 11.83 20.60
CA SER A 248 12.33 13.03 20.33
C SER A 248 10.92 12.99 20.89
N GLY A 249 10.47 11.86 21.44
CA GLY A 249 9.10 11.70 21.95
C GLY A 249 8.02 11.92 20.89
N GLY A 250 8.32 11.71 19.61
CA GLY A 250 7.39 11.98 18.51
C GLY A 250 7.25 13.45 18.12
N ALA A 251 8.12 14.34 18.61
CA ALA A 251 8.06 15.77 18.31
C ALA A 251 8.24 16.06 16.82
N GLN A 252 7.45 17.00 16.31
CA GLN A 252 7.45 17.39 14.91
C GLN A 252 8.23 18.69 14.70
N VAL A 253 9.05 18.73 13.65
CA VAL A 253 9.78 19.94 13.25
C VAL A 253 9.70 20.16 11.73
N PRO A 254 9.30 21.36 11.27
CA PRO A 254 9.39 21.73 9.86
C PRO A 254 10.83 21.76 9.36
N LEU A 255 11.04 21.27 8.13
CA LEU A 255 12.34 21.26 7.49
C LEU A 255 12.50 22.46 6.53
N ASP A 256 13.66 23.11 6.58
CA ASP A 256 14.13 24.00 5.53
C ASP A 256 15.15 23.27 4.67
N LEU A 257 14.77 22.97 3.42
CA LEU A 257 15.61 22.26 2.45
C LEU A 257 16.45 23.20 1.57
N SER A 258 16.47 24.50 1.85
CA SER A 258 17.13 25.50 0.99
C SER A 258 18.65 25.34 0.88
N GLU A 259 19.30 24.74 1.88
CA GLU A 259 20.74 24.48 1.87
C GLU A 259 21.11 23.13 1.24
N LEU A 260 20.12 22.29 0.92
CA LEU A 260 20.36 21.01 0.25
C LEU A 260 20.49 21.21 -1.27
N PRO A 261 21.60 20.76 -1.89
CA PRO A 261 21.76 20.85 -3.34
C PRO A 261 20.80 19.90 -4.07
N GLU A 262 20.63 18.69 -3.54
CA GLU A 262 19.79 17.64 -4.10
C GLU A 262 19.08 16.89 -2.98
N TYR A 263 17.86 16.46 -3.25
CA TYR A 263 17.10 15.61 -2.35
C TYR A 263 16.03 14.85 -3.13
N SER A 264 15.57 13.74 -2.57
CA SER A 264 14.36 13.04 -3.00
C SER A 264 13.66 12.53 -1.77
N LEU A 265 12.44 13.03 -1.54
CA LEU A 265 11.68 12.81 -0.33
C LEU A 265 10.25 12.34 -0.63
N PHE A 266 9.70 11.50 0.24
CA PHE A 266 8.29 11.11 0.18
C PHE A 266 7.72 10.90 1.60
N PRO A 267 6.39 10.99 1.82
CA PRO A 267 5.77 10.75 3.12
C PRO A 267 6.01 9.32 3.62
N GLY A 268 6.41 9.16 4.87
CA GLY A 268 6.73 7.87 5.49
C GLY A 268 8.20 7.47 5.38
N GLN A 269 9.00 8.21 4.63
CA GLN A 269 10.43 7.94 4.49
C GLN A 269 11.17 8.15 5.82
N VAL A 270 11.86 7.11 6.28
CA VAL A 270 12.78 7.21 7.42
C VAL A 270 14.11 7.77 6.96
N VAL A 271 14.56 8.84 7.61
CA VAL A 271 15.80 9.54 7.31
C VAL A 271 16.54 9.91 8.60
N ALA A 272 17.87 9.92 8.50
CA ALA A 272 18.68 10.71 9.43
C ALA A 272 19.15 11.96 8.68
N LEU A 273 19.19 13.09 9.38
CA LEU A 273 19.62 14.35 8.78
C LEU A 273 20.48 15.16 9.74
N GLU A 274 21.37 15.95 9.18
CA GLU A 274 22.18 16.94 9.89
C GLU A 274 21.65 18.33 9.58
N GLY A 275 21.67 19.21 10.58
CA GLY A 275 21.24 20.59 10.39
C GLY A 275 21.19 21.38 11.68
N THR A 276 20.65 22.59 11.62
CA THR A 276 20.62 23.52 12.74
C THR A 276 19.19 23.91 13.10
N ASN A 277 18.81 23.77 14.37
CA ASN A 277 17.51 24.18 14.89
C ASN A 277 17.69 25.27 15.97
N SER A 278 18.13 26.46 15.57
CA SER A 278 18.50 27.53 16.53
C SER A 278 17.33 28.02 17.39
N THR A 279 16.08 27.79 16.97
CA THR A 279 14.87 28.29 17.63
C THR A 279 14.01 27.18 18.26
N GLY A 280 14.30 25.91 18.00
CA GLY A 280 13.42 24.78 18.34
C GLY A 280 12.21 24.63 17.41
N ARG A 281 12.01 25.51 16.42
CA ARG A 281 10.78 25.57 15.60
C ARG A 281 10.96 25.19 14.15
N ARG A 282 12.19 25.12 13.65
CA ARG A 282 12.49 24.82 12.26
C ARG A 282 13.92 24.34 12.12
N MET A 283 14.10 23.22 11.44
CA MET A 283 15.39 22.60 11.20
C MET A 283 15.89 22.99 9.82
N VAL A 284 16.98 23.75 9.75
CA VAL A 284 17.67 24.04 8.48
C VAL A 284 18.60 22.87 8.16
N VAL A 285 18.28 22.14 7.11
CA VAL A 285 18.93 20.86 6.79
C VAL A 285 20.16 21.10 5.94
N SER A 286 21.33 20.68 6.44
CA SER A 286 22.61 20.77 5.72
C SER A 286 22.96 19.46 5.02
N LYS A 287 22.48 18.31 5.51
CA LYS A 287 22.81 16.99 4.95
C LYS A 287 21.71 15.96 5.22
N LEU A 288 21.44 15.11 4.23
CA LEU A 288 20.57 13.94 4.36
C LEU A 288 21.39 12.65 4.30
N TYR A 289 21.11 11.71 5.20
CA TYR A 289 21.69 10.38 5.21
C TYR A 289 20.66 9.38 4.65
N GLU A 290 21.06 8.66 3.60
CA GLU A 290 20.24 7.59 3.03
C GLU A 290 20.51 6.25 3.71
N VAL A 291 19.46 5.44 3.86
CA VAL A 291 19.57 4.06 4.32
C VAL A 291 20.26 3.23 3.24
N THR A 292 21.15 2.34 3.64
CA THR A 292 21.85 1.45 2.70
C THR A 292 20.99 0.25 2.33
N LEU A 293 21.13 -0.20 1.08
CA LEU A 293 20.59 -1.45 0.60
C LEU A 293 20.96 -2.62 1.52
N LEU A 294 20.07 -3.61 1.60
CA LEU A 294 20.39 -4.87 2.25
C LEU A 294 21.42 -5.64 1.40
N PRO A 295 22.23 -6.51 2.01
CA PRO A 295 23.00 -7.49 1.24
C PRO A 295 22.06 -8.29 0.32
N GLY A 296 22.49 -8.52 -0.92
CA GLY A 296 21.74 -9.36 -1.86
C GLY A 296 21.79 -10.84 -1.48
N GLY A 297 20.92 -11.65 -2.10
CA GLY A 297 20.96 -13.11 -1.98
C GLY A 297 22.29 -13.68 -2.49
N ILE A 298 22.70 -14.84 -1.94
CA ILE A 298 23.80 -15.61 -2.50
C ILE A 298 23.26 -16.36 -3.72
N LEU A 299 23.66 -15.91 -4.92
CA LEU A 299 23.23 -16.55 -6.17
C LEU A 299 23.66 -18.01 -6.21
N GLY A 300 22.68 -18.90 -6.37
CA GLY A 300 22.84 -20.34 -6.24
C GLY A 300 22.19 -21.12 -7.38
N GLY A 301 22.46 -20.76 -8.64
CA GLY A 301 21.94 -21.45 -9.81
C GLY A 301 23.00 -21.59 -10.92
N ILE A 302 23.25 -22.83 -11.37
CA ILE A 302 24.15 -23.14 -12.49
C ILE A 302 23.36 -23.26 -13.81
N GLU A 303 22.06 -23.56 -13.72
CA GLU A 303 21.20 -23.83 -14.88
C GLU A 303 20.35 -22.62 -15.26
N GLN A 304 20.15 -22.44 -16.57
CA GLN A 304 19.31 -21.39 -17.11
C GLN A 304 17.83 -21.70 -16.86
N ARG A 305 17.10 -20.75 -16.24
CA ARG A 305 15.66 -20.80 -16.00
C ARG A 305 14.91 -19.72 -16.78
N MET A 306 13.72 -20.06 -17.26
CA MET A 306 12.74 -19.14 -17.85
C MET A 306 11.59 -18.94 -16.88
N VAL A 307 11.45 -17.71 -16.38
CA VAL A 307 10.32 -17.29 -15.54
C VAL A 307 9.41 -16.38 -16.36
N LEU A 308 8.14 -16.76 -16.50
CA LEU A 308 7.09 -15.94 -17.10
C LEU A 308 6.33 -15.23 -15.99
N VAL A 309 6.13 -13.92 -16.13
CA VAL A 309 5.40 -13.11 -15.15
C VAL A 309 4.26 -12.34 -15.85
N ALA A 310 3.06 -12.37 -15.28
CA ALA A 310 1.91 -11.59 -15.75
C ALA A 310 1.06 -11.10 -14.57
N CYS A 311 0.34 -9.99 -14.76
CA CYS A 311 -0.50 -9.37 -13.74
C CYS A 311 -1.92 -9.17 -14.30
N GLY A 312 -2.93 -9.23 -13.43
CA GLY A 312 -4.29 -8.86 -13.82
C GLY A 312 -4.42 -7.38 -14.19
N PRO A 313 -5.56 -6.96 -14.77
CA PRO A 313 -6.81 -7.72 -14.90
C PRO A 313 -6.77 -8.71 -16.07
N PHE A 314 -7.25 -9.96 -15.93
CA PHE A 314 -7.16 -10.97 -17.00
C PHE A 314 -8.35 -10.99 -17.99
N THR A 315 -9.18 -9.97 -17.97
CA THR A 315 -10.32 -9.79 -18.89
C THR A 315 -10.41 -8.32 -19.31
N PRO A 316 -10.84 -8.00 -20.54
CA PRO A 316 -11.03 -6.61 -20.96
C PRO A 316 -12.16 -5.94 -20.19
N SER A 317 -12.19 -4.61 -20.14
CA SER A 317 -13.21 -3.87 -19.38
C SER A 317 -14.64 -4.01 -19.95
N ASP A 318 -14.78 -4.39 -21.22
CA ASP A 318 -16.05 -4.51 -21.93
C ASP A 318 -16.60 -5.95 -21.98
N GLY A 319 -15.97 -6.90 -21.29
CA GLY A 319 -16.32 -8.31 -21.34
C GLY A 319 -15.78 -9.14 -20.17
N VAL A 320 -16.42 -10.28 -19.92
CA VAL A 320 -16.04 -11.23 -18.86
C VAL A 320 -15.71 -12.61 -19.44
N ALA A 321 -15.26 -12.63 -20.69
CA ALA A 321 -14.94 -13.85 -21.42
C ALA A 321 -13.48 -14.29 -21.24
N PHE A 322 -12.65 -13.49 -20.55
CA PHE A 322 -11.27 -13.86 -20.20
C PHE A 322 -10.41 -14.27 -21.42
N GLU A 323 -10.60 -13.58 -22.55
CA GLU A 323 -9.80 -13.81 -23.76
C GLU A 323 -8.30 -13.57 -23.52
N PRO A 324 -7.87 -12.52 -22.77
CA PRO A 324 -6.47 -12.33 -22.42
C PRO A 324 -5.87 -13.47 -21.61
N LEU A 325 -6.66 -14.06 -20.70
CA LEU A 325 -6.25 -15.26 -19.97
C LEU A 325 -6.05 -16.43 -20.92
N SER A 326 -6.98 -16.65 -21.85
CA SER A 326 -6.89 -17.73 -22.83
C SER A 326 -5.63 -17.60 -23.70
N ASP A 327 -5.37 -16.39 -24.20
CA ASP A 327 -4.15 -16.05 -24.95
C ASP A 327 -2.87 -16.26 -24.13
N LEU A 328 -2.89 -15.92 -22.84
CA LEU A 328 -1.77 -16.16 -21.93
C LEU A 328 -1.50 -17.66 -21.74
N LEU A 329 -2.55 -18.48 -21.60
CA LEU A 329 -2.41 -19.93 -21.47
C LEU A 329 -1.87 -20.57 -22.75
N GLU A 330 -2.22 -20.05 -23.93
CA GLU A 330 -1.59 -20.46 -25.19
C GLU A 330 -0.08 -20.16 -25.20
N VAL A 331 0.33 -18.99 -24.70
CA VAL A 331 1.76 -18.64 -24.56
C VAL A 331 2.48 -19.58 -23.60
N VAL A 332 1.88 -19.88 -22.44
CA VAL A 332 2.46 -20.82 -21.48
C VAL A 332 2.59 -22.22 -22.08
N ALA A 333 1.58 -22.69 -22.81
CA ALA A 333 1.61 -24.00 -23.46
C ALA A 333 2.67 -24.06 -24.58
N ARG A 334 2.85 -22.96 -25.33
CA ARG A 334 3.83 -22.84 -26.42
C ARG A 334 5.26 -22.76 -25.90
N ASP A 335 5.52 -21.85 -24.98
CA ASP A 335 6.89 -21.51 -24.54
C ASP A 335 7.35 -22.40 -23.39
N ARG A 336 6.42 -23.03 -22.66
CA ARG A 336 6.70 -23.95 -21.55
C ARG A 336 7.72 -23.38 -20.55
N PRO A 337 7.46 -22.20 -19.96
CA PRO A 337 8.38 -21.60 -18.98
C PRO A 337 8.57 -22.54 -17.78
N ASP A 338 9.71 -22.43 -17.11
CA ASP A 338 9.99 -23.23 -15.90
C ASP A 338 9.07 -22.81 -14.74
N VAL A 339 8.81 -21.50 -14.63
CA VAL A 339 7.93 -20.90 -13.62
C VAL A 339 6.99 -19.90 -14.27
N CYS A 340 5.71 -19.92 -13.88
CA CYS A 340 4.70 -18.91 -14.20
C CYS A 340 4.28 -18.20 -12.92
N ILE A 341 4.56 -16.91 -12.80
CA ILE A 341 4.11 -16.06 -11.69
C ILE A 341 2.95 -15.20 -12.19
N LEU A 342 1.76 -15.44 -11.66
CA LEU A 342 0.57 -14.68 -12.00
C LEU A 342 0.12 -13.88 -10.78
N LEU A 343 0.09 -12.55 -10.93
CA LEU A 343 -0.41 -11.62 -9.93
C LEU A 343 -1.85 -11.24 -10.26
N GLY A 344 -2.68 -11.04 -9.24
CA GLY A 344 -4.04 -10.53 -9.41
C GLY A 344 -4.11 -9.11 -10.00
N PRO A 345 -5.30 -8.55 -10.21
CA PRO A 345 -6.59 -9.17 -9.90
C PRO A 345 -7.02 -10.22 -10.94
N PHE A 346 -7.46 -11.38 -10.46
CA PHE A 346 -8.08 -12.45 -11.25
C PHE A 346 -9.56 -12.20 -11.49
N LEU A 347 -10.26 -11.65 -10.50
CA LEU A 347 -11.60 -11.06 -10.67
C LEU A 347 -11.59 -9.66 -10.09
N ASP A 348 -11.44 -8.67 -10.97
CA ASP A 348 -11.16 -7.30 -10.60
C ASP A 348 -12.39 -6.60 -10.01
N ALA A 349 -12.27 -6.15 -8.77
CA ALA A 349 -13.25 -5.38 -8.05
C ALA A 349 -13.63 -4.08 -8.77
N LYS A 350 -12.72 -3.49 -9.57
CA LYS A 350 -12.96 -2.28 -10.38
C LYS A 350 -13.54 -2.57 -11.77
N HIS A 351 -13.83 -3.82 -12.11
CA HIS A 351 -14.45 -4.16 -13.39
C HIS A 351 -15.94 -3.74 -13.39
N GLU A 352 -16.42 -3.08 -14.45
CA GLU A 352 -17.77 -2.48 -14.50
C GLU A 352 -18.89 -3.47 -14.12
N GLN A 353 -18.85 -4.70 -14.65
CA GLN A 353 -19.85 -5.74 -14.33
C GLN A 353 -19.72 -6.32 -12.90
N VAL A 354 -18.56 -6.20 -12.27
CA VAL A 354 -18.33 -6.60 -10.88
C VAL A 354 -18.89 -5.53 -9.95
N GLU A 355 -18.51 -4.26 -10.15
CA GLU A 355 -18.99 -3.11 -9.36
C GLU A 355 -20.52 -2.96 -9.41
N SER A 356 -21.10 -3.20 -10.59
CA SER A 356 -22.55 -3.12 -10.80
C SER A 356 -23.32 -4.41 -10.49
N CYS A 357 -22.63 -5.44 -9.97
CA CYS A 357 -23.21 -6.75 -9.61
C CYS A 357 -24.02 -7.40 -10.75
N GLN A 358 -23.51 -7.32 -11.98
CA GLN A 358 -24.17 -7.84 -13.19
C GLN A 358 -23.74 -9.26 -13.58
N LEU A 359 -22.80 -9.86 -12.84
CA LEU A 359 -22.36 -11.23 -13.08
C LEU A 359 -23.49 -12.23 -12.81
N LEU A 360 -23.55 -13.28 -13.63
CA LEU A 360 -24.56 -14.35 -13.49
C LEU A 360 -24.25 -15.31 -12.32
N GLY A 361 -22.98 -15.38 -11.88
CA GLY A 361 -22.53 -16.22 -10.78
C GLY A 361 -22.03 -15.40 -9.59
N SER A 362 -21.87 -16.03 -8.43
CA SER A 362 -21.26 -15.36 -7.29
C SER A 362 -19.79 -15.01 -7.59
N PHE A 363 -19.29 -13.94 -6.96
CA PHE A 363 -17.88 -13.54 -7.10
C PHE A 363 -16.93 -14.69 -6.77
N SER A 364 -17.22 -15.47 -5.73
CA SER A 364 -16.41 -16.61 -5.33
C SER A 364 -16.42 -17.73 -6.39
N ASP A 365 -17.56 -18.00 -7.03
CA ASP A 365 -17.64 -19.04 -8.07
C ASP A 365 -16.90 -18.64 -9.34
N VAL A 366 -17.05 -17.39 -9.79
CA VAL A 366 -16.34 -16.87 -10.97
C VAL A 366 -14.83 -16.83 -10.72
N PHE A 367 -14.42 -16.37 -9.54
CA PHE A 367 -13.01 -16.37 -9.13
C PHE A 367 -12.42 -17.79 -9.09
N ARG A 368 -13.12 -18.75 -8.45
CA ARG A 368 -12.67 -20.16 -8.42
C ARG A 368 -12.59 -20.77 -9.80
N LEU A 369 -13.53 -20.46 -10.69
CA LEU A 369 -13.49 -20.90 -12.08
C LEU A 369 -12.26 -20.35 -12.81
N CYS A 370 -11.96 -19.06 -12.64
CA CYS A 370 -10.76 -18.43 -13.19
C CYS A 370 -9.48 -19.14 -12.72
N LEU A 371 -9.33 -19.35 -11.42
CA LEU A 371 -8.18 -20.07 -10.86
C LEU A 371 -8.08 -21.51 -11.36
N ARG A 372 -9.20 -22.25 -11.46
CA ARG A 372 -9.21 -23.61 -12.01
C ARG A 372 -8.75 -23.62 -13.47
N THR A 373 -9.25 -22.70 -14.29
CA THR A 373 -8.83 -22.56 -15.70
C THR A 373 -7.33 -22.32 -15.82
N ILE A 374 -6.77 -21.46 -14.98
CA ILE A 374 -5.31 -21.21 -14.93
C ILE A 374 -4.55 -22.49 -14.53
N ILE A 375 -4.97 -23.13 -13.45
CA ILE A 375 -4.33 -24.34 -12.93
C ILE A 375 -4.36 -25.42 -14.02
N GLU A 376 -5.52 -25.72 -14.59
CA GLU A 376 -5.67 -26.76 -15.61
C GLU A 376 -4.93 -26.41 -16.90
N GLY A 377 -5.06 -25.18 -17.38
CA GLY A 377 -4.42 -24.70 -18.63
C GLY A 377 -2.89 -24.71 -18.58
N THR A 378 -2.30 -24.64 -17.39
CA THR A 378 -0.84 -24.68 -17.19
C THR A 378 -0.29 -26.10 -16.97
N ARG A 379 -1.14 -27.13 -16.78
CA ARG A 379 -0.67 -28.52 -16.52
C ARG A 379 0.22 -29.05 -17.63
N SER A 380 -0.16 -28.84 -18.89
CA SER A 380 0.54 -29.40 -20.05
C SER A 380 1.96 -28.85 -20.21
N ALA A 381 2.20 -27.62 -19.76
CA ALA A 381 3.50 -26.95 -19.80
C ALA A 381 4.51 -27.55 -18.80
N GLY A 382 4.04 -28.16 -17.71
CA GLY A 382 4.90 -28.67 -16.64
C GLY A 382 5.56 -27.57 -15.79
N SER A 383 5.08 -26.33 -15.92
CA SER A 383 5.57 -25.15 -15.20
C SER A 383 5.19 -25.20 -13.72
N GLN A 384 6.06 -24.70 -12.85
CA GLN A 384 5.68 -24.29 -11.50
C GLN A 384 4.79 -23.05 -11.60
N LEU A 385 3.60 -23.07 -11.02
CA LEU A 385 2.65 -21.98 -11.03
C LEU A 385 2.63 -21.29 -9.67
N VAL A 386 2.91 -20.00 -9.63
CA VAL A 386 2.79 -19.15 -8.45
C VAL A 386 1.62 -18.20 -8.64
N LEU A 387 0.70 -18.17 -7.69
CA LEU A 387 -0.44 -17.25 -7.68
C LEU A 387 -0.31 -16.25 -6.53
N VAL A 388 -0.19 -14.96 -6.88
CA VAL A 388 -0.07 -13.84 -5.94
C VAL A 388 -1.40 -13.07 -5.89
N PRO A 389 -2.01 -12.85 -4.71
CA PRO A 389 -3.23 -12.08 -4.56
C PRO A 389 -3.09 -10.61 -4.96
N SER A 390 -4.23 -9.94 -5.17
CA SER A 390 -4.34 -8.49 -5.23
C SER A 390 -5.45 -7.99 -4.33
N LEU A 391 -5.31 -6.78 -3.78
CA LEU A 391 -6.40 -6.13 -3.04
C LEU A 391 -7.61 -5.81 -3.91
N ARG A 392 -7.43 -5.88 -5.24
CA ARG A 392 -8.52 -5.79 -6.23
C ARG A 392 -9.18 -7.13 -6.52
N ASP A 393 -8.76 -8.25 -5.93
CA ASP A 393 -9.49 -9.51 -6.04
C ASP A 393 -10.76 -9.46 -5.19
N VAL A 394 -11.92 -9.24 -5.84
CA VAL A 394 -13.21 -9.02 -5.15
C VAL A 394 -13.66 -10.20 -4.27
N ALA A 395 -13.10 -11.39 -4.50
CA ALA A 395 -13.42 -12.62 -3.77
C ALA A 395 -12.42 -12.95 -2.65
N HIS A 396 -11.49 -12.04 -2.34
CA HIS A 396 -10.44 -12.22 -1.32
C HIS A 396 -10.45 -11.08 -0.29
N ASP A 397 -9.70 -11.25 0.80
CA ASP A 397 -9.55 -10.22 1.85
C ASP A 397 -8.93 -8.94 1.26
N PHE A 398 -9.43 -7.76 1.61
CA PHE A 398 -9.05 -6.49 0.99
C PHE A 398 -8.11 -5.63 1.85
N VAL A 399 -7.30 -6.28 2.71
CA VAL A 399 -6.38 -5.62 3.66
C VAL A 399 -4.96 -6.09 3.41
N TYR A 400 -4.03 -5.14 3.30
CA TYR A 400 -2.62 -5.38 3.09
C TYR A 400 -1.87 -5.52 4.43
N PRO A 401 -0.92 -6.47 4.55
CA PRO A 401 -0.59 -7.54 3.59
C PRO A 401 -1.69 -8.61 3.52
N GLN A 402 -1.90 -9.25 2.36
CA GLN A 402 -2.92 -10.29 2.18
C GLN A 402 -2.35 -11.70 2.34
N PRO A 403 -3.07 -12.63 2.99
CA PRO A 403 -2.69 -14.03 3.03
C PRO A 403 -2.85 -14.71 1.65
N PRO A 404 -2.28 -15.91 1.45
CA PRO A 404 -2.51 -16.70 0.25
C PRO A 404 -3.99 -16.98 0.01
N PHE A 405 -4.38 -17.22 -1.24
CA PHE A 405 -5.75 -17.60 -1.56
C PHE A 405 -6.20 -18.88 -0.83
N PRO A 406 -7.43 -18.91 -0.28
CA PRO A 406 -8.00 -20.13 0.26
C PRO A 406 -8.47 -21.04 -0.89
N PHE A 407 -7.68 -22.07 -1.22
CA PHE A 407 -8.02 -23.05 -2.26
C PHE A 407 -8.00 -24.50 -1.75
N PRO A 408 -8.98 -24.90 -0.90
CA PRO A 408 -8.99 -26.23 -0.27
C PRO A 408 -9.14 -27.39 -1.27
N ASP A 409 -9.83 -27.15 -2.39
CA ASP A 409 -10.11 -28.16 -3.42
C ASP A 409 -8.97 -28.33 -4.44
N LEU A 410 -7.74 -27.91 -4.12
CA LEU A 410 -6.59 -28.09 -5.01
C LEU A 410 -6.34 -29.60 -5.24
N PRO A 411 -6.43 -30.09 -6.50
CA PRO A 411 -6.21 -31.50 -6.80
C PRO A 411 -4.85 -31.96 -6.31
N LYS A 412 -4.76 -33.20 -5.81
CA LYS A 412 -3.51 -33.74 -5.22
C LYS A 412 -2.34 -33.71 -6.21
N GLU A 413 -2.62 -33.93 -7.50
CA GLU A 413 -1.66 -33.85 -8.60
C GLU A 413 -1.08 -32.45 -8.81
N ASP A 414 -1.82 -31.40 -8.43
CA ASP A 414 -1.41 -30.01 -8.62
C ASP A 414 -0.65 -29.43 -7.41
N ARG A 415 -0.75 -30.06 -6.24
CA ARG A 415 -0.13 -29.57 -4.99
C ARG A 415 1.39 -29.42 -5.05
N ALA A 416 2.05 -30.21 -5.90
CA ALA A 416 3.50 -30.16 -6.07
C ALA A 416 3.98 -29.08 -7.06
N ARG A 417 3.06 -28.49 -7.83
CA ARG A 417 3.38 -27.50 -8.87
C ARG A 417 2.71 -26.15 -8.68
N VAL A 418 1.66 -26.06 -7.87
CA VAL A 418 0.91 -24.82 -7.61
C VAL A 418 1.28 -24.30 -6.23
N LEU A 419 1.86 -23.11 -6.20
CA LEU A 419 2.20 -22.38 -4.98
C LEU A 419 1.27 -21.17 -4.84
N LEU A 420 0.48 -21.15 -3.76
CA LEU A 420 -0.32 -20.01 -3.35
C LEU A 420 0.50 -19.23 -2.32
N VAL A 421 0.78 -17.97 -2.59
CA VAL A 421 1.68 -17.13 -1.78
C VAL A 421 0.95 -15.87 -1.28
N PRO A 422 1.44 -15.20 -0.22
CA PRO A 422 0.85 -13.94 0.22
C PRO A 422 1.16 -12.78 -0.73
N GLU A 423 0.52 -11.64 -0.49
CA GLU A 423 0.83 -10.34 -1.08
C GLU A 423 1.26 -9.37 0.04
N PRO A 424 2.51 -8.89 0.06
CA PRO A 424 3.61 -9.20 -0.85
C PRO A 424 4.25 -10.56 -0.49
N CYS A 425 5.23 -11.01 -1.29
CA CYS A 425 6.07 -12.15 -0.89
C CYS A 425 7.49 -12.07 -1.47
N THR A 426 8.40 -12.85 -0.88
CA THR A 426 9.74 -13.07 -1.43
C THR A 426 9.92 -14.55 -1.75
N LEU A 427 10.39 -14.86 -2.96
CA LEU A 427 10.60 -16.23 -3.44
C LEU A 427 12.07 -16.51 -3.71
N ASP A 428 12.47 -17.75 -3.46
CA ASP A 428 13.73 -18.34 -3.93
C ASP A 428 13.39 -19.26 -5.12
N ILE A 429 13.91 -18.89 -6.30
CA ILE A 429 13.80 -19.67 -7.54
C ILE A 429 15.21 -20.10 -7.94
N ASP A 430 15.58 -21.33 -7.58
CA ASP A 430 16.93 -21.89 -7.81
C ASP A 430 18.08 -20.92 -7.44
N GLY A 431 17.98 -20.31 -6.26
CA GLY A 431 19.00 -19.40 -5.73
C GLY A 431 18.93 -17.97 -6.25
N VAL A 432 17.90 -17.62 -7.02
CA VAL A 432 17.59 -16.23 -7.43
C VAL A 432 16.43 -15.71 -6.59
N VAL A 433 16.63 -14.59 -5.91
CA VAL A 433 15.62 -14.02 -5.01
C VAL A 433 14.71 -13.06 -5.75
N PHE A 434 13.42 -13.36 -5.77
CA PHE A 434 12.36 -12.53 -6.34
C PHE A 434 11.58 -11.83 -5.24
N GLY A 435 11.51 -10.50 -5.26
CA GLY A 435 10.54 -9.73 -4.49
C GLY A 435 9.30 -9.48 -5.33
N LEU A 436 8.13 -9.84 -4.83
CA LEU A 436 6.85 -9.74 -5.55
C LEU A 436 5.85 -8.91 -4.75
N THR A 437 5.21 -7.96 -5.43
CA THR A 437 4.02 -7.27 -4.93
C THR A 437 3.05 -7.02 -6.10
N SER A 438 1.75 -7.15 -5.89
CA SER A 438 0.69 -6.80 -6.85
C SER A 438 0.14 -5.39 -6.63
N THR A 439 0.53 -4.75 -5.52
CA THR A 439 0.15 -3.37 -5.19
C THR A 439 0.90 -2.38 -6.08
N ASP A 440 0.21 -1.35 -6.59
CA ASP A 440 0.81 -0.32 -7.48
C ASP A 440 1.64 0.71 -6.70
N LEU A 441 2.67 0.21 -6.05
CA LEU A 441 3.58 0.97 -5.21
C LEU A 441 4.27 2.11 -5.97
N LEU A 442 4.62 1.87 -7.25
CA LEU A 442 5.29 2.87 -8.09
C LEU A 442 4.38 4.06 -8.40
N PHE A 443 3.10 3.81 -8.69
CA PHE A 443 2.14 4.87 -8.90
C PHE A 443 1.89 5.65 -7.61
N HIS A 444 1.68 4.96 -6.48
CA HIS A 444 1.43 5.56 -5.18
C HIS A 444 2.60 6.45 -4.72
N MET A 445 3.81 5.90 -4.65
CA MET A 445 4.99 6.67 -4.24
C MET A 445 5.33 7.76 -5.24
N GLY A 446 5.15 7.49 -6.53
CA GLY A 446 5.32 8.51 -7.55
C GLY A 446 4.41 9.71 -7.32
N ALA A 447 3.15 9.48 -6.98
CA ALA A 447 2.19 10.56 -6.77
C ALA A 447 2.62 11.53 -5.65
N GLU A 448 3.34 11.04 -4.64
CA GLU A 448 3.72 11.81 -3.44
C GLU A 448 5.19 12.23 -3.37
N GLU A 449 6.08 11.67 -4.20
CA GLU A 449 7.50 12.03 -4.20
C GLU A 449 7.76 13.48 -4.64
N ILE A 450 8.71 14.12 -3.95
CA ILE A 450 9.33 15.38 -4.34
C ILE A 450 10.83 15.18 -4.55
N SER A 451 11.40 15.90 -5.50
CA SER A 451 12.85 15.87 -5.72
C SER A 451 13.41 17.22 -6.14
N SER A 452 14.64 17.49 -5.73
CA SER A 452 15.52 18.47 -6.35
C SER A 452 16.75 17.73 -6.90
N SER A 453 17.05 17.92 -8.18
CA SER A 453 18.25 17.33 -8.81
C SER A 453 18.86 18.32 -9.79
N SER A 454 20.19 18.41 -9.80
CA SER A 454 20.94 19.30 -10.69
C SER A 454 21.04 18.78 -12.14
N GLY A 455 20.61 17.54 -12.41
CA GLY A 455 20.66 16.89 -13.72
C GLY A 455 19.40 16.10 -14.12
N ILE A 456 19.51 15.34 -15.23
CA ILE A 456 18.45 14.44 -15.70
C ILE A 456 18.32 13.29 -14.71
N SER A 457 17.28 13.33 -13.89
CA SER A 457 17.03 12.31 -12.87
C SER A 457 15.80 11.49 -13.22
N ASP A 458 16.00 10.17 -13.33
CA ASP A 458 14.93 9.24 -13.65
C ASP A 458 14.06 8.93 -12.42
N ARG A 459 12.81 9.38 -12.47
CA ARG A 459 11.84 9.26 -11.37
C ARG A 459 11.63 7.81 -10.92
N PHE A 460 11.53 6.86 -11.84
CA PHE A 460 11.28 5.45 -11.46
C PHE A 460 12.50 4.83 -10.79
N THR A 461 13.72 5.13 -11.24
CA THR A 461 14.95 4.70 -10.58
C THR A 461 15.02 5.27 -9.16
N ARG A 462 14.63 6.53 -8.94
CA ARG A 462 14.58 7.11 -7.58
C ARG A 462 13.55 6.41 -6.69
N ILE A 463 12.33 6.20 -7.18
CA ILE A 463 11.27 5.52 -6.41
C ILE A 463 11.69 4.07 -6.08
N LEU A 464 12.25 3.34 -7.03
CA LEU A 464 12.77 1.98 -6.80
C LEU A 464 13.90 1.97 -5.77
N ARG A 465 14.79 2.97 -5.81
CA ARG A 465 15.83 3.14 -4.79
C ARG A 465 15.21 3.32 -3.41
N HIS A 466 14.19 4.18 -3.28
CA HIS A 466 13.46 4.36 -2.01
C HIS A 466 12.86 3.07 -1.49
N ILE A 467 12.22 2.27 -2.34
CA ILE A 467 11.62 0.99 -1.93
C ILE A 467 12.70 0.07 -1.33
N LEU A 468 13.83 -0.07 -2.03
CA LEU A 468 14.90 -0.96 -1.60
C LEU A 468 15.66 -0.45 -0.37
N THR A 469 15.88 0.86 -0.24
CA THR A 469 16.58 1.43 0.91
C THR A 469 15.69 1.51 2.15
N GLN A 470 14.38 1.64 1.98
CA GLN A 470 13.43 1.64 3.08
C GLN A 470 13.04 0.22 3.52
N ARG A 471 13.57 -0.82 2.88
CA ARG A 471 13.49 -2.23 3.32
C ARG A 471 12.05 -2.71 3.56
N SER A 472 11.09 -2.21 2.80
CA SER A 472 9.68 -2.58 2.88
C SER A 472 9.06 -2.61 1.49
N PHE A 473 8.14 -3.53 1.28
CA PHE A 473 7.30 -3.56 0.08
C PHE A 473 6.29 -2.40 0.04
N TYR A 474 6.07 -1.68 1.15
CA TYR A 474 5.21 -0.49 1.15
C TYR A 474 5.67 0.55 2.19
N PRO A 475 6.66 1.41 1.85
CA PRO A 475 7.18 2.42 2.79
C PRO A 475 6.39 3.73 2.83
N LEU A 476 5.44 3.97 1.89
CA LEU A 476 4.65 5.20 1.84
C LEU A 476 3.70 5.27 3.04
N TYR A 477 3.76 6.35 3.82
CA TYR A 477 2.87 6.58 4.95
C TYR A 477 2.46 8.06 5.07
N PRO A 478 1.16 8.37 5.19
CA PRO A 478 0.01 7.47 5.09
C PRO A 478 -0.09 6.74 3.73
N PRO A 479 -0.73 5.55 3.66
CA PRO A 479 -0.90 4.84 2.40
C PRO A 479 -1.82 5.60 1.44
N SER A 480 -1.83 5.17 0.17
CA SER A 480 -2.80 5.67 -0.81
C SER A 480 -4.22 5.42 -0.29
N GLU A 481 -5.15 6.33 -0.58
CA GLU A 481 -6.56 6.21 -0.16
C GLU A 481 -7.24 4.92 -0.67
N GLU A 482 -6.70 4.32 -1.73
CA GLU A 482 -7.19 3.05 -2.28
C GLU A 482 -6.70 1.80 -1.52
N LEU A 483 -5.75 1.95 -0.58
CA LEU A 483 -5.09 0.84 0.09
C LEU A 483 -5.44 0.79 1.59
N ASN A 484 -6.11 -0.29 1.99
CA ASN A 484 -6.31 -0.61 3.40
C ASN A 484 -5.11 -1.38 3.94
N VAL A 485 -4.55 -0.93 5.06
CA VAL A 485 -3.34 -1.51 5.64
C VAL A 485 -3.57 -1.87 7.10
N ASP A 486 -3.12 -3.07 7.47
CA ASP A 486 -2.92 -3.47 8.86
C ASP A 486 -1.45 -3.26 9.23
N TYR A 487 -1.16 -2.33 10.15
CA TYR A 487 0.21 -1.89 10.41
C TYR A 487 1.04 -2.87 11.22
N GLU A 488 0.40 -3.64 12.11
CA GLU A 488 1.08 -4.71 12.85
C GLU A 488 1.54 -5.80 11.87
N ASN A 489 0.65 -6.21 10.96
CA ASN A 489 0.97 -7.21 9.94
C ASN A 489 1.88 -6.66 8.84
N LEU A 490 1.80 -5.37 8.49
CA LEU A 490 2.74 -4.69 7.61
C LEU A 490 4.17 -4.80 8.16
N SER A 491 4.35 -4.48 9.43
CA SER A 491 5.66 -4.54 10.10
C SER A 491 6.19 -5.98 10.13
N ALA A 492 5.32 -6.96 10.42
CA ALA A 492 5.71 -8.36 10.54
C ALA A 492 6.00 -9.06 9.21
N PHE A 493 5.27 -8.75 8.13
CA PHE A 493 5.24 -9.59 6.93
C PHE A 493 5.55 -8.86 5.61
N ALA A 494 5.66 -7.53 5.59
CA ALA A 494 5.94 -6.75 4.38
C ALA A 494 7.36 -6.14 4.35
N ALA A 495 8.25 -6.56 5.24
CA ALA A 495 9.66 -6.21 5.19
C ALA A 495 10.38 -6.92 4.03
N LEU A 496 11.38 -6.27 3.44
CA LEU A 496 12.29 -6.92 2.50
C LEU A 496 13.35 -7.69 3.30
N PRO A 497 13.45 -9.03 3.18
CA PRO A 497 14.42 -9.80 3.96
C PRO A 497 15.86 -9.60 3.46
N VAL A 498 16.01 -9.34 2.15
CA VAL A 498 17.25 -9.01 1.45
C VAL A 498 16.95 -8.02 0.34
N THR A 499 17.97 -7.43 -0.29
CA THR A 499 17.75 -6.75 -1.58
C THR A 499 17.52 -7.84 -2.64
N PRO A 500 16.32 -7.93 -3.24
CA PRO A 500 16.02 -8.99 -4.19
C PRO A 500 16.85 -8.84 -5.47
N ASP A 501 17.17 -9.97 -6.11
CA ASP A 501 17.83 -10.00 -7.41
C ASP A 501 16.88 -9.53 -8.52
N VAL A 502 15.59 -9.84 -8.37
CA VAL A 502 14.52 -9.36 -9.27
C VAL A 502 13.37 -8.82 -8.43
N LEU A 503 13.00 -7.55 -8.67
CA LEU A 503 11.82 -6.94 -8.06
C LEU A 503 10.71 -6.83 -9.10
N VAL A 504 9.57 -7.46 -8.83
CA VAL A 504 8.36 -7.38 -9.67
C VAL A 504 7.35 -6.46 -9.00
N THR A 505 7.15 -5.30 -9.61
CA THR A 505 6.21 -4.25 -9.17
C THR A 505 5.31 -3.88 -10.36
N PRO A 506 4.21 -4.61 -10.62
CA PRO A 506 3.23 -4.25 -11.64
C PRO A 506 2.69 -2.83 -11.37
N SER A 507 2.37 -2.10 -12.42
CA SER A 507 1.85 -0.74 -12.32
C SER A 507 1.01 -0.37 -13.53
N GLU A 508 0.07 0.56 -13.38
CA GLU A 508 -0.65 1.17 -14.50
C GLU A 508 0.25 2.07 -15.36
N LEU A 509 1.42 2.43 -14.83
CA LEU A 509 2.49 3.12 -15.55
C LEU A 509 3.01 2.30 -16.74
N ARG A 510 3.71 2.97 -17.67
CA ARG A 510 4.29 2.28 -18.84
C ARG A 510 5.33 1.27 -18.38
N PHE A 511 5.32 0.07 -18.99
CA PHE A 511 6.34 -0.95 -18.79
C PHE A 511 7.77 -0.39 -18.95
N PHE A 512 8.68 -0.83 -18.09
CA PHE A 512 10.11 -0.53 -18.15
C PHE A 512 10.90 -1.66 -17.48
N ILE A 513 12.14 -1.89 -17.91
CA ILE A 513 13.08 -2.76 -17.17
C ILE A 513 14.23 -1.87 -16.71
N LYS A 514 14.55 -1.88 -15.41
CA LYS A 514 15.59 -1.02 -14.83
C LYS A 514 16.54 -1.81 -13.95
N VAL A 515 17.80 -1.41 -13.95
CA VAL A 515 18.81 -1.99 -13.09
C VAL A 515 19.07 -1.02 -11.95
N SER A 516 18.85 -1.48 -10.72
CA SER A 516 19.07 -0.70 -9.50
C SER A 516 20.32 -1.22 -8.80
N GLY A 517 21.45 -0.54 -9.00
CA GLY A 517 22.71 -0.83 -8.32
C GLY A 517 23.92 -0.27 -9.08
N ASP A 518 25.00 0.05 -8.35
CA ASP A 518 26.29 0.34 -8.98
C ASP A 518 26.78 -0.89 -9.74
N PRO A 519 27.44 -0.71 -10.90
CA PRO A 519 28.00 -1.82 -11.66
C PRO A 519 28.98 -2.59 -10.77
N LYS A 520 28.64 -3.85 -10.45
CA LYS A 520 29.57 -4.74 -9.75
C LYS A 520 30.81 -4.96 -10.62
N PRO A 521 32.00 -5.16 -10.03
CA PRO A 521 33.21 -5.50 -10.79
C PRO A 521 32.99 -6.77 -11.63
N PRO A 522 33.67 -6.89 -12.78
CA PRO A 522 33.50 -8.03 -13.68
C PRO A 522 33.79 -9.35 -12.95
N GLY A 523 32.80 -10.25 -12.93
CA GLY A 523 32.87 -11.55 -12.25
C GLY A 523 31.92 -11.73 -11.08
N ALA A 524 31.25 -10.67 -10.62
CA ALA A 524 30.11 -10.79 -9.71
C ALA A 524 28.82 -10.94 -10.52
N GLY A 525 27.90 -11.81 -10.06
CA GLY A 525 26.66 -12.16 -10.77
C GLY A 525 25.72 -10.99 -11.07
N PRO A 526 24.58 -11.26 -11.75
CA PRO A 526 23.67 -10.23 -12.27
C PRO A 526 23.27 -9.15 -11.26
N ILE A 527 23.00 -7.96 -11.80
CA ILE A 527 22.65 -6.74 -11.06
C ILE A 527 21.13 -6.70 -10.86
N PRO A 528 20.60 -6.19 -9.72
CA PRO A 528 19.17 -6.20 -9.44
C PRO A 528 18.34 -5.57 -10.56
N GLY A 529 17.41 -6.34 -11.14
CA GLY A 529 16.50 -5.89 -12.19
C GLY A 529 15.10 -5.66 -11.65
N ALA A 530 14.54 -4.46 -11.84
CA ALA A 530 13.11 -4.23 -11.74
C ALA A 530 12.47 -4.63 -13.08
N ALA A 531 11.56 -5.58 -13.07
CA ALA A 531 10.79 -6.01 -14.24
C ALA A 531 9.30 -5.69 -14.01
N PRO A 532 8.61 -5.10 -15.00
CA PRO A 532 7.19 -4.82 -14.88
C PRO A 532 6.44 -6.12 -15.22
N ALA A 533 5.43 -6.49 -14.42
CA ALA A 533 4.46 -7.47 -14.87
C ALA A 533 3.33 -6.73 -15.61
N TRP A 534 2.88 -7.31 -16.72
CA TRP A 534 1.89 -6.72 -17.61
C TRP A 534 0.48 -6.85 -17.04
N PRO A 535 -0.32 -5.78 -16.86
CA PRO A 535 -1.78 -5.88 -16.96
C PRO A 535 -2.13 -5.96 -18.45
N PRO A 536 -2.89 -6.95 -18.93
CA PRO A 536 -3.32 -6.96 -20.33
C PRO A 536 -4.25 -5.77 -20.53
N ARG A 537 -3.71 -4.70 -21.13
CA ARG A 537 -4.49 -3.51 -21.47
C ARG A 537 -5.64 -3.91 -22.38
N SER A 538 -6.85 -3.61 -21.89
CA SER A 538 -8.14 -3.59 -22.59
C SER A 538 -8.12 -2.71 -23.83
#